data_AF-A0AAI8YG11-F1
#
_entry.id   AF-A0AAI8YG11-F1
#
_cell.length_a   1.000
_cell.length_b   1.000
_cell.length_c   1.000
_cell.angle_alpha   90.00
_cell.angle_beta   90.00
_cell.angle_gamma   90.00
#
_symmetry.space_group_name_H-M   'P 1'
#
loop_
_entity.id
_entity.type
_entity.pdbx_description
1 polymer ?
#
loop_
_entity_poly.entity_id
_entity_poly.type
_entity_poly.pdbx_seq_one_letter_code
_entity_poly.pdbx_strand_id
1 'polypeptide(L)'
;MSTASATREGTSLNQPTSTTYESHLAIGIAHPRLIAYYAVASRSSQQVVILDRHDRRYHSPEVETSEQMNHPRSDHILKLPDELLDSICANVRPSAKTLALVCRRFDRVATPHLYLDLTLHVLSDLTRDVYSLQAIAYTKVLHRTLKKNPALWPFCRNLTCYFDYLLEPGSRSYLPNDIFTWLTAVQKLEVGVIRGSDTRLTLARHAIQHMPGLTHLKLHSDVDGIDLPEIVQATLA
;
A
#
# COMPACT_ATOMS: atom_id res chain seq x y z
N MET A 1 -64.18 -44.39 -0.43
CA MET A 1 -63.85 -43.65 0.81
C MET A 1 -62.45 -44.06 1.23
N SER A 2 -61.47 -43.21 0.97
CA SER A 2 -60.15 -43.28 1.63
C SER A 2 -59.50 -41.92 1.44
N THR A 3 -59.29 -41.23 2.54
CA THR A 3 -58.79 -39.86 2.66
C THR A 3 -57.27 -39.88 2.68
N ALA A 4 -56.62 -39.24 1.69
CA ALA A 4 -55.17 -39.01 1.71
C ALA A 4 -54.90 -37.57 2.17
N SER A 5 -54.36 -37.46 3.37
CA SER A 5 -53.96 -36.21 4.04
C SER A 5 -52.69 -35.63 3.43
N ALA A 6 -52.69 -34.31 3.28
CA ALA A 6 -51.59 -33.50 2.81
C ALA A 6 -50.53 -33.29 3.90
N THR A 7 -49.26 -33.58 3.59
CA THR A 7 -48.11 -33.21 4.41
C THR A 7 -47.55 -31.90 3.89
N ARG A 8 -47.61 -30.86 4.74
CA ARG A 8 -47.17 -29.50 4.47
C ARG A 8 -45.71 -29.37 4.92
N GLU A 9 -44.76 -29.27 3.99
CA GLU A 9 -43.37 -28.96 4.32
C GLU A 9 -43.23 -27.47 4.65
N GLY A 10 -42.77 -27.19 5.87
CA GLY A 10 -42.49 -25.85 6.36
C GLY A 10 -41.14 -25.35 5.83
N THR A 11 -41.19 -24.39 4.92
CA THR A 11 -40.01 -23.66 4.45
C THR A 11 -39.66 -22.59 5.48
N SER A 12 -38.62 -22.84 6.29
CA SER A 12 -38.05 -21.85 7.20
C SER A 12 -37.29 -20.79 6.40
N LEU A 13 -37.90 -19.62 6.23
CA LEU A 13 -37.27 -18.41 5.71
C LEU A 13 -36.17 -17.97 6.70
N ASN A 14 -34.91 -18.25 6.38
CA ASN A 14 -33.78 -17.63 7.07
C ASN A 14 -33.71 -16.15 6.65
N GLN A 15 -34.03 -15.27 7.60
CA GLN A 15 -33.83 -13.82 7.44
C GLN A 15 -32.32 -13.52 7.39
N PRO A 16 -31.84 -12.74 6.41
CA PRO A 16 -30.49 -12.20 6.48
C PRO A 16 -30.43 -11.17 7.61
N THR A 17 -29.59 -11.45 8.61
CA THR A 17 -29.21 -10.49 9.66
C THR A 17 -28.61 -9.27 8.99
N SER A 18 -29.33 -8.15 9.08
CA SER A 18 -28.89 -6.83 8.64
C SER A 18 -27.64 -6.44 9.43
N THR A 19 -26.47 -6.50 8.79
CA THR A 19 -25.27 -5.86 9.29
C THR A 19 -25.42 -4.36 9.07
N THR A 20 -25.51 -3.63 10.18
CA THR A 20 -25.55 -2.18 10.24
C THR A 20 -24.30 -1.61 9.56
N TYR A 21 -24.45 -1.06 8.36
CA TYR A 21 -23.41 -0.29 7.70
C TYR A 21 -23.38 1.11 8.33
N GLU A 22 -22.44 1.34 9.25
CA GLU A 22 -22.09 2.70 9.68
C GLU A 22 -21.40 3.44 8.52
N SER A 23 -22.17 4.31 7.86
CA SER A 23 -21.72 5.22 6.83
C SER A 23 -20.98 6.40 7.45
N HIS A 24 -19.65 6.33 7.50
CA HIS A 24 -18.83 7.49 7.84
C HIS A 24 -18.59 8.36 6.61
N LEU A 25 -19.23 9.53 6.63
CA LEU A 25 -19.19 10.60 5.65
C LEU A 25 -17.75 11.16 5.53
N ALA A 26 -17.13 11.04 4.36
CA ALA A 26 -15.91 11.79 4.02
C ALA A 26 -16.32 13.11 3.34
N ILE A 27 -16.15 14.23 4.05
CA ILE A 27 -16.45 15.57 3.55
C ILE A 27 -15.38 15.97 2.53
N GLY A 28 -15.81 16.16 1.27
CA GLY A 28 -15.00 16.74 0.21
C GLY A 28 -15.26 18.24 0.08
N ILE A 29 -14.20 19.05 0.13
CA ILE A 29 -14.19 20.41 -0.40
C ILE A 29 -12.99 20.51 -1.35
N ALA A 30 -13.28 20.91 -2.59
CA ALA A 30 -12.32 21.04 -3.68
C ALA A 30 -11.75 22.47 -3.75
N HIS A 31 -10.44 22.60 -3.98
CA HIS A 31 -9.80 23.76 -4.63
C HIS A 31 -8.53 23.31 -5.39
N PRO A 32 -8.16 23.90 -6.54
CA PRO A 32 -7.29 23.28 -7.52
C PRO A 32 -5.86 23.81 -7.39
N ARG A 33 -5.02 23.10 -6.63
CA ARG A 33 -3.57 22.96 -6.86
C ARG A 33 -3.01 22.06 -5.75
N LEU A 34 -2.54 20.89 -6.18
CA LEU A 34 -1.81 19.87 -5.41
C LEU A 34 -2.57 19.27 -4.21
N ILE A 35 -3.20 18.13 -4.49
CA ILE A 35 -3.91 17.34 -3.50
C ILE A 35 -2.87 16.63 -2.62
N ALA A 36 -2.72 17.14 -1.40
CA ALA A 36 -2.16 16.41 -0.29
C ALA A 36 -3.10 15.23 0.06
N TYR A 37 -2.56 14.01 0.14
CA TYR A 37 -3.36 12.86 0.55
C TYR A 37 -2.85 12.27 1.87
N TYR A 38 -3.69 12.40 2.91
CA TYR A 38 -3.73 11.53 4.09
C TYR A 38 -5.00 10.67 4.03
N ALA A 39 -4.94 9.39 4.42
CA ALA A 39 -6.01 8.72 5.16
C ALA A 39 -5.51 7.48 5.89
N VAL A 40 -6.12 7.22 7.04
CA VAL A 40 -5.99 6.06 7.92
C VAL A 40 -7.23 5.18 7.73
N ALA A 41 -7.06 3.87 7.63
CA ALA A 41 -8.00 2.90 8.20
C ALA A 41 -7.25 1.61 8.58
N SER A 42 -7.25 1.30 9.88
CA SER A 42 -6.73 0.05 10.48
C SER A 42 -7.75 -1.08 10.26
N ARG A 43 -7.36 -2.36 10.14
CA ARG A 43 -7.23 -3.18 11.36
C ARG A 43 -5.95 -4.01 11.53
N SER A 44 -5.14 -4.19 10.50
CA SER A 44 -3.76 -4.65 10.68
C SER A 44 -2.94 -4.40 9.42
N SER A 45 -2.19 -3.29 9.43
CA SER A 45 -1.02 -3.09 8.57
C SER A 45 -1.23 -2.91 7.05
N GLN A 46 -2.08 -1.97 6.64
CA GLN A 46 -1.97 -1.36 5.30
C GLN A 46 -1.95 0.17 5.42
N GLN A 47 -0.74 0.76 5.39
CA GLN A 47 -0.55 2.20 5.25
C GLN A 47 0.40 2.45 4.08
N VAL A 48 -0.15 2.91 2.95
CA VAL A 48 0.66 3.42 1.84
C VAL A 48 0.90 4.91 2.10
N VAL A 49 2.15 5.28 2.37
CA VAL A 49 2.53 6.67 2.63
C VAL A 49 3.38 7.17 1.48
N ILE A 50 2.90 8.21 0.79
CA ILE A 50 3.65 8.84 -0.29
C ILE A 50 3.96 10.26 0.12
N LEU A 51 5.22 10.49 0.46
CA LEU A 51 5.74 11.82 0.75
C LEU A 51 6.23 12.43 -0.56
N ASP A 52 5.39 13.20 -1.26
CA ASP A 52 5.88 14.03 -2.36
C ASP A 52 6.55 15.28 -1.76
N ARG A 53 7.87 15.34 -1.89
CA ARG A 53 8.72 16.41 -1.34
C ARG A 53 8.75 17.65 -2.24
N HIS A 54 8.32 17.54 -3.50
CA HIS A 54 8.47 18.62 -4.48
C HIS A 54 7.51 19.79 -4.29
N ASP A 55 6.65 19.73 -3.27
CA ASP A 55 5.68 20.80 -2.99
C ASP A 55 5.85 21.45 -1.61
N ARG A 56 7.01 21.27 -0.96
CA ARG A 56 7.34 21.95 0.31
C ARG A 56 7.65 23.45 0.09
N ARG A 57 6.68 24.22 -0.39
CA ARG A 57 6.52 25.61 0.06
C ARG A 57 5.75 25.54 1.37
N TYR A 58 6.45 25.22 2.45
CA TYR A 58 5.91 25.43 3.79
C TYR A 58 5.71 26.94 3.97
N HIS A 59 4.50 27.42 3.73
CA HIS A 59 4.02 28.57 4.48
C HIS A 59 3.87 28.08 5.91
N SER A 60 4.88 28.33 6.75
CA SER A 60 4.64 28.37 8.19
C SER A 60 3.47 29.33 8.38
N PRO A 61 2.32 28.89 8.92
CA PRO A 61 1.34 29.86 9.39
C PRO A 61 2.09 30.75 10.38
N GLU A 62 2.10 32.06 10.12
CA GLU A 62 2.49 33.04 11.12
C GLU A 62 1.47 32.89 12.25
N VAL A 63 1.77 32.01 13.20
CA VAL A 63 1.03 31.89 14.44
C VAL A 63 1.43 33.11 15.24
N GLU A 64 0.58 34.13 15.19
CA GLU A 64 0.68 35.31 16.03
C GLU A 64 0.74 34.87 17.49
N THR A 65 1.91 35.10 18.08
CA THR A 65 2.30 34.71 19.42
C THR A 65 1.53 35.51 20.46
N SER A 66 0.58 34.87 21.14
CA SER A 66 0.06 35.34 22.43
C SER A 66 0.78 34.62 23.57
N GLU A 67 1.63 35.39 24.26
CA GLU A 67 2.09 35.29 25.65
C GLU A 67 2.60 33.94 26.23
N GLN A 68 3.93 33.80 26.17
CA GLN A 68 4.84 33.43 27.28
C GLN A 68 4.37 32.42 28.34
N MET A 69 4.47 31.12 28.03
CA MET A 69 4.95 30.13 28.99
C MET A 69 6.43 29.83 28.69
N ASN A 70 7.32 30.22 29.60
CA ASN A 70 8.76 29.91 29.59
C ASN A 70 9.01 28.42 29.83
N HIS A 71 8.64 27.56 28.89
CA HIS A 71 9.19 26.22 28.84
C HIS A 71 10.52 26.26 28.08
N PRO A 72 11.62 25.76 28.68
CA PRO A 72 12.88 25.65 27.97
C PRO A 72 12.62 24.83 26.71
N ARG A 73 12.80 25.46 25.55
CA ARG A 73 12.67 24.80 24.25
C ARG A 73 13.63 23.62 24.27
N SER A 74 13.07 22.41 24.26
CA SER A 74 13.83 21.17 24.33
C SER A 74 14.51 20.93 22.97
N ASP A 75 15.62 21.63 22.73
CA ASP A 75 16.49 21.44 21.56
C ASP A 75 17.21 20.08 21.59
N HIS A 76 17.02 19.31 22.66
CA HIS A 76 17.62 18.00 22.86
C HIS A 76 17.23 16.99 21.79
N ILE A 77 16.01 17.09 21.22
CA ILE A 77 15.55 16.14 20.21
C ILE A 77 16.35 16.24 18.91
N LEU A 78 16.78 17.44 18.52
CA LEU A 78 17.57 17.65 17.29
C LEU A 78 19.02 17.17 17.45
N LYS A 79 19.47 16.94 18.68
CA LYS A 79 20.81 16.46 19.03
C LYS A 79 20.89 14.95 19.24
N LEU A 80 19.77 14.22 19.11
CA LEU A 80 19.76 12.76 19.18
C LEU A 80 20.70 12.17 18.12
N PRO A 81 21.56 11.20 18.41
CA PRO A 81 22.38 10.48 17.42
C PRO A 81 21.53 9.77 16.35
N ASP A 82 22.09 9.58 15.14
CA ASP A 82 21.36 8.95 14.01
C ASP A 82 20.99 7.49 14.34
N GLU A 83 21.78 6.79 15.16
CA GLU A 83 21.56 5.42 15.59
C GLU A 83 20.30 5.28 16.46
N LEU A 84 20.05 6.27 17.32
CA LEU A 84 18.83 6.29 18.14
C LEU A 84 17.61 6.62 17.28
N LEU A 85 17.74 7.53 16.32
CA LEU A 85 16.65 7.84 15.38
C LEU A 85 16.31 6.64 14.50
N ASP A 86 17.32 5.89 14.07
CA ASP A 86 17.16 4.66 13.30
C ASP A 86 16.42 3.60 14.11
N SER A 87 16.84 3.37 15.36
CA SER A 87 16.17 2.46 16.30
C SER A 87 14.72 2.88 16.57
N ILE A 88 14.44 4.18 16.72
CA ILE A 88 13.07 4.68 16.87
C ILE A 88 12.23 4.37 15.63
N CYS A 89 12.77 4.63 14.42
CA CYS A 89 12.07 4.35 13.16
C CYS A 89 11.79 2.85 12.98
N ALA A 90 12.75 1.99 13.33
CA ALA A 90 12.63 0.55 13.21
C ALA A 90 11.55 -0.03 14.14
N ASN A 91 11.44 0.49 15.36
CA ASN A 91 10.50 -0.02 16.37
C ASN A 91 9.09 0.61 16.27
N VAL A 92 8.97 1.81 15.70
CA VAL A 92 7.70 2.56 15.67
C VAL A 92 7.43 3.10 14.26
N ARG A 93 6.80 2.32 13.39
CA ARG A 93 6.49 2.77 12.01
C ARG A 93 5.75 4.12 11.93
N PRO A 94 4.74 4.42 12.78
CA PRO A 94 4.08 5.72 12.76
C PRO A 94 5.03 6.89 13.03
N SER A 95 6.13 6.67 13.76
CA SER A 95 7.09 7.73 14.05
C SER A 95 7.98 8.05 12.86
N ALA A 96 8.32 7.09 11.98
CA ALA A 96 9.13 7.35 10.79
C ALA A 96 8.48 8.41 9.88
N LYS A 97 7.16 8.32 9.68
CA LYS A 97 6.40 9.31 8.89
C LYS A 97 6.49 10.70 9.51
N THR A 98 6.19 10.80 10.80
CA THR A 98 6.21 12.09 11.52
C THR A 98 7.63 12.67 11.52
N LEU A 99 8.65 11.84 11.77
CA LEU A 99 10.06 12.25 11.80
C LEU A 99 10.51 12.79 10.44
N ALA A 100 10.10 12.18 9.33
CA ALA A 100 10.44 12.66 7.99
C ALA A 100 9.88 14.06 7.67
N LEU A 101 8.85 14.51 8.40
CA LEU A 101 8.28 15.84 8.24
C LEU A 101 9.01 16.91 9.07
N VAL A 102 9.70 16.54 10.15
CA VAL A 102 10.33 17.48 11.09
C VAL A 102 11.47 18.26 10.45
N CYS A 103 12.51 17.57 9.96
CA CYS A 103 13.69 18.20 9.39
C CYS A 103 14.41 17.30 8.37
N ARG A 104 15.35 17.86 7.60
CA ARG A 104 16.09 17.12 6.56
C ARG A 104 16.90 15.94 7.11
N ARG A 105 17.44 16.06 8.33
CA ARG A 105 18.21 15.01 8.98
C ARG A 105 17.33 13.80 9.28
N PHE A 106 16.16 14.03 9.86
CA PHE A 106 15.23 12.97 10.22
C PHE A 106 14.61 12.32 8.99
N ASP A 107 14.33 13.11 7.95
CA ASP A 107 13.93 12.62 6.64
C ASP A 107 14.95 11.63 6.04
N ARG A 108 16.24 11.94 6.12
CA ARG A 108 17.30 11.03 5.65
C ARG A 108 17.30 9.70 6.40
N VAL A 109 17.12 9.73 7.73
CA VAL A 109 17.11 8.52 8.57
C VAL A 109 15.81 7.72 8.39
N ALA A 110 14.66 8.39 8.27
CA ALA A 110 13.36 7.74 8.19
C ALA A 110 13.03 7.20 6.79
N THR A 111 13.59 7.77 5.72
CA THR A 111 13.27 7.40 4.33
C THR A 111 13.45 5.90 4.06
N PRO A 112 14.58 5.24 4.43
CA PRO A 112 14.72 3.80 4.24
C PRO A 112 13.60 2.98 4.88
N HIS A 113 13.16 3.36 6.09
CA HIS A 113 12.08 2.68 6.82
C HIS A 113 10.71 2.88 6.17
N LEU A 114 10.47 4.06 5.59
CA LEU A 114 9.21 4.38 4.91
C LEU A 114 9.02 3.61 3.59
N TYR A 115 10.12 3.28 2.91
CA TYR A 115 10.09 2.57 1.64
C TYR A 115 10.45 1.09 1.78
N LEU A 116 10.71 0.59 3.01
CA LEU A 116 11.08 -0.79 3.26
C LEU A 116 10.03 -1.79 2.77
N ASP A 117 8.76 -1.47 3.06
CA ASP A 117 7.58 -2.27 2.73
C ASP A 117 6.66 -1.44 1.83
N LEU A 118 6.45 -1.88 0.60
CA LEU A 118 5.53 -1.22 -0.33
C LEU A 118 4.36 -2.15 -0.67
N THR A 119 3.17 -1.56 -0.72
CA THR A 119 1.96 -2.24 -1.19
C THR A 119 1.40 -1.51 -2.40
N LEU A 120 1.20 -2.25 -3.49
CA LEU A 120 0.64 -1.74 -4.73
C LEU A 120 -0.73 -2.34 -4.97
N HIS A 121 -1.68 -1.47 -5.28
CA HIS A 121 -3.01 -1.86 -5.73
C HIS A 121 -3.16 -1.44 -7.18
N VAL A 122 -3.13 -2.42 -8.07
CA VAL A 122 -3.33 -2.25 -9.51
C VAL A 122 -4.72 -2.78 -9.82
N LEU A 123 -5.71 -1.96 -9.47
CA LEU A 123 -7.12 -2.28 -9.64
C LEU A 123 -7.64 -1.73 -10.97
N SER A 124 -8.63 -2.42 -11.54
CA SER A 124 -9.32 -1.96 -12.74
C SER A 124 -10.23 -0.78 -12.41
N ASP A 125 -10.39 0.14 -13.37
CA ASP A 125 -11.29 1.30 -13.24
C ASP A 125 -12.78 0.90 -13.15
N LEU A 126 -13.07 -0.38 -13.39
CA LEU A 126 -14.41 -0.96 -13.23
C LEU A 126 -14.78 -1.21 -11.77
N THR A 127 -13.79 -1.32 -10.87
CA THR A 127 -14.04 -1.36 -9.42
C THR A 127 -14.32 0.06 -8.91
N ARG A 128 -15.61 0.39 -8.77
CA ARG A 128 -16.07 1.73 -8.34
C ARG A 128 -16.19 1.92 -6.83
N ASP A 129 -15.55 1.06 -6.04
CA ASP A 129 -15.53 1.26 -4.59
C ASP A 129 -14.65 2.49 -4.25
N VAL A 130 -15.03 3.25 -3.23
CA VAL A 130 -14.27 4.43 -2.78
C VAL A 130 -12.86 4.00 -2.35
N TYR A 131 -12.73 2.83 -1.74
CA TYR A 131 -11.45 2.27 -1.34
C TYR A 131 -10.55 1.92 -2.53
N SER A 132 -11.11 1.42 -3.64
CA SER A 132 -10.32 1.09 -4.83
C SER A 132 -9.80 2.34 -5.53
N LEU A 133 -10.60 3.41 -5.60
CA LEU A 133 -10.18 4.68 -6.20
C LEU A 133 -9.02 5.33 -5.45
N GLN A 134 -9.07 5.31 -4.13
CA GLN A 134 -8.00 5.85 -3.30
C GLN A 134 -6.71 5.03 -3.44
N ALA A 135 -6.81 3.70 -3.43
CA ALA A 135 -5.67 2.82 -3.64
C ALA A 135 -5.02 3.03 -5.02
N ILE A 136 -5.82 3.19 -6.08
CA ILE A 136 -5.35 3.54 -7.43
C ILE A 136 -4.60 4.87 -7.42
N ALA A 137 -5.14 5.90 -6.76
CA ALA A 137 -4.51 7.20 -6.69
C ALA A 137 -3.14 7.11 -6.01
N TYR A 138 -3.05 6.36 -4.90
CA TYR A 138 -1.79 6.10 -4.21
C TYR A 138 -0.79 5.37 -5.11
N THR A 139 -1.18 4.26 -5.75
CA THR A 139 -0.29 3.53 -6.66
C THR A 139 0.26 4.45 -7.76
N LYS A 140 -0.56 5.33 -8.33
CA LYS A 140 -0.12 6.32 -9.35
C LYS A 140 0.88 7.34 -8.80
N VAL A 141 0.64 7.88 -7.61
CA VAL A 141 1.56 8.84 -7.00
C VAL A 141 2.87 8.14 -6.64
N LEU A 142 2.83 6.93 -6.11
CA LEU A 142 4.01 6.15 -5.75
C LEU A 142 4.85 5.84 -7.00
N HIS A 143 4.22 5.38 -8.08
CA HIS A 143 4.88 5.15 -9.36
C HIS A 143 5.59 6.42 -9.87
N ARG A 144 4.92 7.57 -9.85
CA ARG A 144 5.53 8.86 -10.24
C ARG A 144 6.69 9.25 -9.33
N THR A 145 6.56 9.03 -8.03
CA THR A 145 7.61 9.32 -7.04
C THR A 145 8.84 8.46 -7.27
N LEU A 146 8.66 7.15 -7.45
CA LEU A 146 9.76 6.22 -7.75
C LEU A 146 10.42 6.54 -9.10
N LYS A 147 9.63 6.90 -10.12
CA LYS A 147 10.15 7.34 -11.41
C LYS A 147 11.02 8.59 -11.30
N LYS A 148 10.61 9.57 -10.49
CA LYS A 148 11.34 10.82 -10.27
C LYS A 148 12.55 10.67 -9.35
N ASN A 149 12.57 9.66 -8.49
CA ASN A 149 13.59 9.50 -7.45
C ASN A 149 14.18 8.06 -7.45
N PRO A 150 15.09 7.73 -8.40
CA PRO A 150 15.71 6.41 -8.45
C PRO A 150 16.49 6.00 -7.19
N ALA A 151 16.94 6.98 -6.40
CA ALA A 151 17.62 6.74 -5.12
C ALA A 151 16.73 6.01 -4.09
N LEU A 152 15.41 5.96 -4.29
CA LEU A 152 14.48 5.25 -3.41
C LEU A 152 14.39 3.75 -3.71
N TRP A 153 14.76 3.32 -4.91
CA TRP A 153 14.59 1.94 -5.36
C TRP A 153 15.28 0.91 -4.46
N PRO A 154 16.51 1.15 -3.96
CA PRO A 154 17.21 0.16 -3.13
C PRO A 154 16.61 -0.04 -1.73
N PHE A 155 15.70 0.85 -1.29
CA PHE A 155 15.11 0.78 0.04
C PHE A 155 13.99 -0.24 0.13
N CYS A 156 13.29 -0.56 -0.97
CA CYS A 156 12.23 -1.55 -0.96
C CYS A 156 12.78 -2.97 -0.84
N ARG A 157 12.46 -3.65 0.26
CA ARG A 157 12.83 -5.05 0.52
C ARG A 157 11.64 -5.99 0.48
N ASN A 158 10.45 -5.49 0.80
CA ASN A 158 9.22 -6.25 0.77
C ASN A 158 8.20 -5.55 -0.13
N LEU A 159 7.73 -6.24 -1.17
CA LEU A 159 6.77 -5.71 -2.12
C LEU A 159 5.53 -6.62 -2.12
N THR A 160 4.36 -6.04 -1.87
CA THR A 160 3.08 -6.72 -2.00
C THR A 160 2.29 -6.07 -3.14
N CYS A 161 1.85 -6.84 -4.11
CA CYS A 161 1.11 -6.36 -5.26
C CYS A 161 -0.24 -7.07 -5.36
N TYR A 162 -1.32 -6.30 -5.40
CA TYR A 162 -2.67 -6.77 -5.65
C TYR A 162 -3.12 -6.33 -7.04
N PHE A 163 -3.36 -7.28 -7.94
CA PHE A 163 -3.82 -7.04 -9.30
C PHE A 163 -5.26 -7.50 -9.48
N ASP A 164 -6.05 -6.64 -10.10
CA ASP A 164 -7.39 -6.97 -10.59
C ASP A 164 -7.33 -7.39 -12.08
N TYR A 165 -8.13 -8.38 -12.43
CA TYR A 165 -8.07 -9.15 -13.69
C TYR A 165 -8.58 -8.39 -14.91
N LEU A 166 -9.26 -7.26 -14.72
CA LEU A 166 -9.80 -6.43 -15.80
C LEU A 166 -8.77 -5.41 -16.29
N LEU A 167 -7.51 -5.81 -16.35
CA LEU A 167 -6.48 -5.07 -17.06
C LEU A 167 -6.67 -5.30 -18.56
N GLU A 168 -7.64 -4.61 -19.16
CA GLU A 168 -7.77 -4.58 -20.62
C GLU A 168 -6.43 -4.15 -21.27
N PRO A 169 -6.10 -4.63 -22.48
CA PRO A 169 -4.94 -4.13 -23.22
C PRO A 169 -4.98 -2.60 -23.32
N GLY A 170 -4.04 -1.91 -22.67
CA GLY A 170 -4.00 -0.43 -22.59
C GLY A 170 -4.43 0.15 -21.23
N SER A 171 -5.00 -0.66 -20.34
CA SER A 171 -5.08 -0.36 -18.91
C SER A 171 -3.68 -0.33 -18.29
N ARG A 172 -3.56 -0.07 -16.98
CA ARG A 172 -2.30 0.21 -16.26
C ARG A 172 -1.33 -0.98 -16.14
N SER A 173 -1.29 -1.86 -17.13
CA SER A 173 -0.41 -3.01 -17.27
C SER A 173 1.07 -2.64 -17.24
N TYR A 174 1.44 -1.40 -17.55
CA TYR A 174 2.82 -0.91 -17.45
C TYR A 174 3.32 -0.80 -16.00
N LEU A 175 2.41 -0.62 -15.01
CA LEU A 175 2.80 -0.39 -13.61
C LEU A 175 3.63 -1.54 -13.02
N PRO A 176 3.17 -2.80 -13.05
CA PRO A 176 3.98 -3.92 -12.56
C PRO A 176 5.35 -4.01 -13.26
N ASN A 177 5.38 -3.83 -14.59
CA ASN A 177 6.63 -3.95 -15.34
C ASN A 177 7.66 -2.88 -14.93
N ASP A 178 7.21 -1.62 -14.86
CA ASP A 178 8.05 -0.51 -14.42
C ASP A 178 8.55 -0.74 -12.98
N ILE A 179 7.64 -1.05 -12.06
CA ILE A 179 7.99 -1.25 -10.64
C ILE A 179 8.96 -2.41 -10.48
N PHE A 180 8.74 -3.54 -11.15
CA PHE A 180 9.63 -4.70 -11.02
C PHE A 180 11.01 -4.43 -11.59
N THR A 181 11.08 -3.63 -12.66
CA THR A 181 12.35 -3.20 -13.23
C THR A 181 13.10 -2.22 -12.31
N TRP A 182 12.38 -1.37 -11.57
CA TRP A 182 12.97 -0.37 -10.70
C TRP A 182 13.39 -0.95 -9.34
N LEU A 183 12.54 -1.72 -8.69
CA LEU A 183 12.71 -2.22 -7.32
C LEU A 183 13.54 -3.52 -7.26
N THR A 184 14.76 -3.47 -7.79
CA THR A 184 15.66 -4.64 -7.91
C THR A 184 16.16 -5.20 -6.57
N ALA A 185 16.04 -4.42 -5.50
CA ALA A 185 16.47 -4.73 -4.14
C ALA A 185 15.47 -5.58 -3.33
N VAL A 186 14.30 -5.87 -3.89
CA VAL A 186 13.24 -6.66 -3.26
C VAL A 186 13.71 -8.07 -2.96
N GLN A 187 13.47 -8.50 -1.72
CA GLN A 187 13.80 -9.84 -1.22
C GLN A 187 12.54 -10.69 -1.02
N LYS A 188 11.41 -10.05 -0.70
CA LYS A 188 10.11 -10.71 -0.54
C LYS A 188 9.09 -10.06 -1.47
N LEU A 189 8.48 -10.87 -2.32
CA LEU A 189 7.42 -10.46 -3.21
C LEU A 189 6.15 -11.26 -2.89
N GLU A 190 5.05 -10.57 -2.63
CA GLU A 190 3.73 -11.17 -2.56
C GLU A 190 2.89 -10.66 -3.73
N VAL A 191 2.31 -11.57 -4.51
CA VAL A 191 1.45 -11.24 -5.64
C VAL A 191 0.10 -11.86 -5.40
N GLY A 192 -0.90 -11.01 -5.11
CA GLY A 192 -2.30 -11.38 -5.15
C GLY A 192 -2.89 -11.05 -6.50
N VAL A 193 -3.35 -12.06 -7.23
CA VAL A 193 -4.17 -11.85 -8.43
C VAL A 193 -5.52 -12.45 -8.16
N ILE A 194 -6.54 -11.61 -8.32
CA ILE A 194 -7.91 -11.98 -8.00
C ILE A 194 -8.37 -13.10 -8.94
N ARG A 195 -8.02 -13.09 -10.25
CA ARG A 195 -8.37 -14.17 -11.22
C ARG A 195 -7.36 -14.32 -12.37
N GLY A 196 -7.10 -15.56 -12.81
CA GLY A 196 -6.25 -15.91 -13.96
C GLY A 196 -4.89 -16.53 -13.58
N SER A 197 -4.61 -17.77 -14.02
CA SER A 197 -3.34 -18.47 -13.78
C SER A 197 -2.17 -17.86 -14.55
N ASP A 198 -2.39 -17.51 -15.82
CA ASP A 198 -1.29 -17.22 -16.74
C ASP A 198 -0.66 -15.86 -16.45
N THR A 199 -1.47 -14.87 -16.07
CA THR A 199 -0.99 -13.54 -15.66
C THR A 199 -0.12 -13.63 -14.41
N ARG A 200 -0.47 -14.49 -13.44
CA ARG A 200 0.33 -14.70 -12.23
C ARG A 200 1.71 -15.24 -12.57
N LEU A 201 1.76 -16.28 -13.40
CA LEU A 201 3.03 -16.89 -13.81
C LEU A 201 3.88 -15.91 -14.63
N THR A 202 3.28 -15.13 -15.52
CA THR A 202 4.00 -14.09 -16.27
C THR A 202 4.57 -13.01 -15.36
N LEU A 203 3.80 -12.52 -14.38
CA LEU A 203 4.27 -11.53 -13.41
C LEU A 203 5.37 -12.11 -12.51
N ALA A 204 5.22 -13.36 -12.06
CA ALA A 204 6.23 -14.06 -11.28
C ALA A 204 7.54 -14.21 -12.06
N ARG A 205 7.48 -14.66 -13.32
CA ARG A 205 8.63 -14.77 -14.22
C ARG A 205 9.31 -13.42 -14.41
N HIS A 206 8.53 -12.37 -14.64
CA HIS A 206 9.05 -11.02 -14.80
C HIS A 206 9.75 -10.52 -13.53
N ALA A 207 9.17 -10.75 -12.35
CA ALA A 207 9.80 -10.40 -11.09
C ALA A 207 11.12 -11.16 -10.86
N ILE A 208 11.15 -12.48 -11.09
CA ILE A 208 12.36 -13.30 -10.96
C ILE A 208 13.48 -12.78 -11.88
N GLN A 209 13.13 -12.37 -13.10
CA GLN A 209 14.09 -11.84 -14.06
C GLN A 209 14.72 -10.50 -13.62
N HIS A 210 13.96 -9.64 -12.94
CA HIS A 210 14.40 -8.28 -12.60
C HIS A 210 14.79 -8.08 -11.12
N MET A 211 14.50 -9.05 -10.25
CA MET A 211 14.79 -9.01 -8.81
C MET A 211 15.77 -10.14 -8.44
N PRO A 212 17.08 -10.01 -8.73
CA PRO A 212 18.05 -11.07 -8.45
C PRO A 212 18.21 -11.37 -6.95
N GLY A 213 17.79 -10.46 -6.07
CA GLY A 213 17.80 -10.65 -4.61
C GLY A 213 16.54 -11.33 -4.06
N LEU A 214 15.61 -11.75 -4.91
CA LEU A 214 14.34 -12.33 -4.50
C LEU A 214 14.55 -13.71 -3.85
N THR A 215 14.27 -13.80 -2.55
CA THR A 215 14.41 -15.03 -1.76
C THR A 215 13.06 -15.62 -1.36
N HIS A 216 12.00 -14.80 -1.39
CA HIS A 216 10.65 -15.21 -1.07
C HIS A 216 9.68 -14.63 -2.11
N LEU A 217 8.82 -15.48 -2.65
CA LEU A 217 7.78 -15.19 -3.62
C LEU A 217 6.53 -15.96 -3.20
N LYS A 218 5.45 -15.23 -2.93
CA LYS A 218 4.17 -15.81 -2.55
C LYS A 218 3.14 -15.41 -3.59
N LEU A 219 2.52 -16.40 -4.24
CA LEU A 219 1.42 -16.17 -5.15
C LEU A 219 0.10 -16.51 -4.45
N HIS A 220 -0.71 -15.51 -4.15
CA HIS A 220 -2.06 -15.76 -3.66
C HIS A 220 -2.96 -16.19 -4.81
N SER A 221 -3.77 -17.22 -4.58
CA SER A 221 -4.87 -17.61 -5.44
C SER A 221 -6.15 -17.70 -4.63
N ASP A 222 -7.29 -17.52 -5.30
CA ASP A 222 -8.62 -17.76 -4.72
C ASP A 222 -8.85 -19.26 -4.38
N VAL A 223 -8.00 -20.18 -4.83
CA VAL A 223 -8.19 -21.64 -4.76
C VAL A 223 -6.88 -22.35 -4.35
N ASP A 224 -6.29 -21.96 -3.21
CA ASP A 224 -5.02 -22.47 -2.65
C ASP A 224 -3.74 -21.74 -3.15
N GLY A 225 -2.87 -21.38 -2.21
CA GLY A 225 -1.62 -20.68 -2.50
C GLY A 225 -0.62 -21.61 -3.17
N ILE A 226 -0.06 -21.21 -4.32
CA ILE A 226 1.00 -21.96 -4.99
C ILE A 226 2.32 -21.54 -4.37
N ASP A 227 3.09 -22.52 -3.90
CA ASP A 227 4.36 -22.28 -3.24
C ASP A 227 5.53 -22.25 -4.25
N LEU A 228 6.53 -21.44 -3.93
CA LEU A 228 7.68 -21.08 -4.77
C LEU A 228 8.45 -22.28 -5.39
N PRO A 229 8.63 -23.42 -4.71
CA PRO A 229 9.37 -24.56 -5.26
C PRO A 229 8.78 -25.10 -6.57
N GLU A 230 7.44 -25.08 -6.72
CA GLU A 230 6.76 -25.57 -7.93
C GLU A 230 6.99 -24.65 -9.13
N ILE A 231 7.05 -23.34 -8.89
CA ILE A 231 7.24 -22.34 -9.95
C ILE A 231 8.68 -22.41 -10.47
N VAL A 232 9.67 -22.51 -9.59
CA VAL A 232 11.08 -22.60 -9.98
C VAL A 232 11.31 -23.81 -10.88
N GLN A 233 10.74 -24.97 -10.53
CA GLN A 233 10.79 -26.16 -11.38
C GLN A 233 10.11 -25.93 -12.74
N ALA A 234 8.94 -25.27 -12.78
CA ALA A 234 8.22 -24.98 -14.02
C ALA A 234 8.86 -23.87 -14.90
N THR A 235 9.80 -23.10 -14.36
CA THR A 235 10.56 -22.09 -15.11
C THR A 235 11.92 -22.57 -15.62
N LEU A 236 12.45 -23.66 -15.06
CA LEU A 236 13.71 -24.27 -15.49
C LEU A 236 13.53 -25.42 -16.49
N ALA A 237 12.29 -25.89 -16.69
CA ALA A 237 11.89 -26.86 -17.70
C ALA A 237 11.40 -26.16 -18.98
#